data_AF-A0A8S3CLW1-F1
#
_entry.id   AF-A0A8S3CLW1-F1
#
_cell.length_a   1.000
_cell.length_b   1.000
_cell.length_c   1.000
_cell.angle_alpha   90.00
_cell.angle_beta   90.00
_cell.angle_gamma   90.00
#
_symmetry.space_group_name_H-M   'P 1'
#
loop_
_entity.id
_entity.type
_entity.pdbx_description
1 polymer ?
#
loop_
_entity_poly.entity_id
_entity_poly.type
_entity_poly.pdbx_seq_one_letter_code
_entity_poly.pdbx_strand_id
1 'polypeptide(L)'
;MLIINVLLGVYGDVHRVKILFNKKDSALIQFATPQQAAVAYQNLDHITIYGKQIKVSFSKHQFVQMPKDGTSDMGLTKDFTNSPLHRFKKPGSKNYNNIYPPGTVLHLSNIP
;
A
#
# COMPACT_ATOMS: atom_id res chain seq x y z
N MET A 1 5.37 -1.51 8.99
CA MET A 1 4.94 -2.22 7.76
C MET A 1 3.47 -2.58 7.71
N LEU A 2 2.88 -3.13 8.78
CA LEU A 2 1.46 -3.49 8.76
C LEU A 2 0.53 -2.30 8.52
N ILE A 3 0.78 -1.16 9.18
CA ILE A 3 0.00 0.08 8.99
C ILE A 3 0.05 0.57 7.54
N ILE A 4 1.24 0.51 6.91
CA ILE A 4 1.44 0.88 5.51
C ILE A 4 0.57 -0.01 4.60
N ASN A 5 0.60 -1.32 4.82
CA ASN A 5 -0.23 -2.27 4.08
C ASN A 5 -1.73 -2.02 4.29
N VAL A 6 -2.17 -1.73 5.51
CA VAL A 6 -3.61 -1.48 5.79
C VAL A 6 -4.08 -0.21 5.12
N LEU A 7 -3.33 0.88 5.24
CA LEU A 7 -3.66 2.18 4.65
C LEU A 7 -3.74 2.09 3.12
N LEU A 8 -2.69 1.55 2.49
CA LEU A 8 -2.60 1.46 1.02
C LEU A 8 -3.50 0.35 0.47
N GLY A 9 -3.73 -0.69 1.26
CA GLY A 9 -4.61 -1.83 0.97
C GLY A 9 -6.06 -1.44 0.69
N VAL A 10 -6.48 -0.24 1.10
CA VAL A 10 -7.80 0.31 0.79
C VAL A 10 -7.94 0.67 -0.68
N TYR A 11 -6.85 1.06 -1.34
CA TYR A 11 -6.83 1.56 -2.72
C TYR A 11 -6.35 0.51 -3.73
N GLY A 12 -5.75 -0.58 -3.25
CA GLY A 12 -5.30 -1.68 -4.08
C GLY A 12 -4.61 -2.77 -3.29
N ASP A 13 -4.40 -3.92 -3.92
CA ASP A 13 -3.68 -5.03 -3.31
C ASP A 13 -2.18 -4.72 -3.35
N VAL A 14 -1.57 -4.59 -2.17
CA VAL A 14 -0.15 -4.35 -2.04
C VAL A 14 0.59 -5.69 -2.13
N HIS A 15 1.53 -5.79 -3.07
CA HIS A 15 2.41 -6.95 -3.22
C HIS A 15 3.65 -6.82 -2.37
N ARG A 16 4.31 -5.66 -2.37
CA ARG A 16 5.58 -5.49 -1.63
C ARG A 16 5.70 -4.10 -1.06
N VAL A 17 6.30 -4.02 0.12
CA VAL A 17 6.66 -2.77 0.78
C VAL A 17 8.15 -2.83 1.09
N LYS A 18 8.88 -1.74 0.80
CA LYS A 18 10.28 -1.59 1.17
C LYS A 18 10.53 -0.21 1.76
N ILE A 19 10.86 -0.15 3.05
CA ILE A 19 11.31 1.08 3.71
C ILE A 19 12.78 1.30 3.31
N LEU A 20 13.12 2.53 2.91
CA LEU A 20 14.48 2.83 2.48
C LEU A 20 15.42 2.91 3.69
N PHE A 21 16.53 2.17 3.64
CA PHE A 21 17.50 2.10 4.73
C PHE A 21 18.10 3.47 5.07
N ASN A 22 18.57 4.20 4.06
CA ASN A 22 19.18 5.54 4.21
C ASN A 22 18.14 6.66 4.40
N LYS A 23 16.85 6.37 4.23
CA LYS A 23 15.77 7.35 4.25
C LYS A 23 14.51 6.75 4.87
N LYS A 24 14.53 6.56 6.19
CA LYS A 24 13.52 5.78 6.94
C LYS A 24 12.11 6.38 6.94
N ASP A 25 11.97 7.64 6.52
CA ASP A 25 10.71 8.35 6.27
C ASP A 25 10.14 8.08 4.87
N SER A 26 10.84 7.30 4.03
CA SER A 26 10.43 6.96 2.68
C SER A 26 10.30 5.45 2.49
N ALA A 27 9.35 5.04 1.65
CA ALA A 27 9.13 3.65 1.29
C ALA A 27 8.77 3.51 -0.19
N LEU A 28 9.11 2.36 -0.78
CA LEU A 28 8.63 1.90 -2.07
C LEU A 28 7.49 0.92 -1.84
N ILE A 29 6.41 1.11 -2.60
CA ILE A 29 5.22 0.26 -2.56
C ILE A 29 4.99 -0.29 -3.96
N GLN A 30 4.88 -1.61 -4.06
CA GLN A 30 4.46 -2.28 -5.28
C GLN A 30 3.02 -2.74 -5.10
N PHE A 31 2.12 -2.16 -5.90
CA PHE A 31 0.74 -2.63 -6.03
C PHE A 31 0.65 -3.79 -7.01
N ALA A 32 -0.47 -4.51 -6.99
CA ALA A 32 -0.76 -5.60 -7.92
C ALA A 32 -0.87 -5.10 -9.37
N THR A 33 -1.42 -3.90 -9.57
CA THR A 33 -1.58 -3.28 -10.90
C THR A 33 -1.20 -1.79 -10.90
N PRO A 34 -0.79 -1.24 -12.06
CA PRO A 34 -0.54 0.19 -12.21
C PRO A 34 -1.76 1.06 -11.91
N GLN A 35 -2.97 0.58 -12.25
CA GLN A 35 -4.21 1.29 -12.00
C GLN A 35 -4.45 1.48 -10.50
N GLN A 36 -4.22 0.44 -9.70
CA GLN A 36 -4.31 0.53 -8.24
C GLN A 36 -3.29 1.52 -7.66
N ALA A 37 -2.06 1.55 -8.20
CA ALA A 37 -1.07 2.54 -7.80
C ALA A 37 -1.52 3.97 -8.12
N ALA A 38 -2.17 4.18 -9.28
CA ALA A 38 -2.69 5.49 -9.67
C ALA A 38 -3.84 5.95 -8.76
N VAL A 39 -4.76 5.04 -8.41
CA VAL A 39 -5.83 5.32 -7.45
C VAL A 39 -5.26 5.66 -6.08
N ALA A 40 -4.27 4.92 -5.59
CA ALA A 40 -3.60 5.24 -4.33
C ALA A 40 -2.94 6.63 -4.38
N TYR A 41 -2.24 6.97 -5.46
CA TYR A 41 -1.65 8.30 -5.65
C TYR A 41 -2.71 9.41 -5.60
N GLN A 42 -3.80 9.28 -6.37
CA GLN A 42 -4.87 10.28 -6.43
C GLN A 42 -5.51 10.58 -5.06
N ASN A 43 -5.57 9.58 -4.18
CA ASN A 43 -6.26 9.69 -2.90
C ASN A 43 -5.34 9.99 -1.71
N LEU A 44 -4.04 9.68 -1.82
CA LEU A 44 -3.09 9.73 -0.70
C LEU A 44 -1.99 10.77 -0.88
N ASP A 45 -1.81 11.35 -2.06
CA ASP A 45 -0.83 12.41 -2.22
C ASP A 45 -1.25 13.66 -1.42
N HIS A 46 -0.30 14.25 -0.70
CA HIS A 46 -0.48 15.42 0.17
C HIS A 46 -1.47 15.27 1.34
N ILE A 47 -1.91 14.07 1.69
CA ILE A 47 -2.75 13.88 2.89
C ILE A 47 -1.91 13.92 4.18
N THR A 48 -2.54 14.32 5.28
CA THR A 48 -1.89 14.35 6.60
C THR A 48 -2.22 13.09 7.38
N ILE A 49 -1.19 12.38 7.83
CA ILE A 49 -1.30 11.20 8.68
C ILE A 49 -0.43 11.41 9.91
N TYR A 50 -1.01 11.26 11.10
CA TYR A 50 -0.31 11.50 12.37
C TYR A 50 0.41 12.86 12.42
N GLY A 51 -0.23 13.91 11.91
CA GLY A 51 0.32 15.28 11.88
C GLY A 51 1.44 15.50 10.85
N LYS A 52 1.75 14.52 10.00
CA LYS A 52 2.74 14.64 8.91
C LYS A 52 2.07 14.50 7.56
N GLN A 53 2.35 15.44 6.67
CA GLN A 53 1.92 15.31 5.28
C GLN A 53 2.78 14.25 4.57
N ILE A 54 2.13 13.29 3.93
CA ILE A 54 2.81 12.32 3.08
C ILE A 54 2.86 12.84 1.64
N LYS A 55 3.97 12.53 0.96
CA LYS A 55 4.13 12.79 -0.48
C LYS A 55 4.17 11.45 -1.20
N VAL A 56 3.33 11.31 -2.22
CA VAL A 56 3.25 10.10 -3.04
C VAL A 56 3.71 10.46 -4.45
N SER A 57 4.47 9.57 -5.08
CA SER A 57 4.92 9.76 -6.46
C SER A 57 5.16 8.40 -7.10
N PHE A 58 5.01 8.31 -8.42
CA PHE A 58 5.36 7.09 -9.14
C PHE A 58 6.87 6.79 -9.06
N SER A 59 7.19 5.55 -8.74
CA SER A 59 8.56 5.05 -8.66
C SER A 59 9.18 4.91 -10.04
N LYS A 60 10.48 5.15 -10.16
CA LYS A 60 11.26 4.79 -11.35
C LYS A 60 11.55 3.29 -11.45
N HIS A 61 11.40 2.57 -10.34
CA HIS A 61 11.58 1.11 -10.29
C HIS A 61 10.26 0.42 -10.57
N GLN A 62 10.25 -0.47 -11.57
CA GLN A 62 9.08 -1.27 -11.91
C GLN A 62 8.70 -2.28 -10.82
N PHE A 63 9.70 -2.81 -10.10
CA PHE A 63 9.50 -3.82 -9.06
C PHE A 63 10.28 -3.47 -7.78
N VAL A 64 9.70 -3.81 -6.63
CA VAL A 64 10.42 -3.78 -5.35
C VAL A 64 11.26 -5.04 -5.24
N GLN A 65 12.57 -4.86 -5.18
CA GLN A 65 13.54 -5.94 -5.03
C GLN A 65 13.49 -6.52 -3.61
N MET A 66 13.35 -7.84 -3.53
CA MET A 66 13.47 -8.59 -2.28
C MET A 66 14.95 -8.70 -1.86
N PRO A 67 15.24 -8.80 -0.56
CA PRO A 67 16.57 -9.16 -0.07
C PRO A 67 16.99 -10.50 -0.67
N LYS A 68 18.30 -10.66 -0.94
CA LYS A 68 18.83 -11.96 -1.35
C LYS A 68 18.79 -12.91 -0.16
N ASP A 69 18.66 -14.21 -0.45
CA ASP A 69 18.72 -15.23 0.59
C ASP A 69 20.03 -15.09 1.41
N GLY A 70 19.90 -15.14 2.73
CA GLY A 70 21.03 -14.97 3.66
C GLY A 70 21.44 -13.51 3.95
N THR A 71 20.91 -12.51 3.24
CA THR A 71 21.10 -11.10 3.61
C THR A 71 19.92 -10.56 4.39
N SER A 72 20.13 -10.24 5.68
CA SER A 72 19.11 -9.55 6.46
C SER A 72 19.02 -8.10 6.02
N ASP A 73 17.85 -7.66 5.58
CA ASP A 73 17.55 -6.24 5.34
C ASP A 73 16.95 -5.57 6.59
N MET A 74 17.12 -6.19 7.76
CA MET A 74 16.53 -5.78 9.04
C MET A 74 14.98 -5.75 9.02
N GLY A 75 14.33 -6.50 8.13
CA GLY A 75 12.87 -6.53 8.01
C GLY A 75 12.30 -5.27 7.38
N LEU A 76 13.11 -4.53 6.61
CA LEU A 76 12.70 -3.32 5.90
C LEU A 76 11.93 -3.62 4.62
N THR A 77 11.95 -4.85 4.12
CA THR A 77 11.21 -5.33 2.95
C THR A 77 10.28 -6.46 3.35
N LYS A 78 9.03 -6.41 2.87
CA LYS A 78 8.04 -7.44 3.13
C LYS A 78 7.21 -7.72 1.90
N ASP A 79 7.01 -9.02 1.65
CA ASP A 79 6.13 -9.54 0.61
C ASP A 79 4.74 -9.81 1.21
N PHE A 80 3.73 -9.28 0.53
CA PHE A 80 2.31 -9.36 0.82
C PHE A 80 1.53 -9.95 -0.36
N THR A 81 2.20 -10.46 -1.41
CA THR A 81 1.56 -11.01 -2.62
C THR A 81 0.49 -12.05 -2.29
N ASN A 82 0.69 -12.85 -1.24
CA ASN A 82 -0.25 -13.88 -0.80
C ASN A 82 -1.08 -13.47 0.43
N SER A 83 -1.14 -12.19 0.77
CA SER A 83 -1.86 -11.71 1.95
C SER A 83 -3.33 -12.14 1.92
N PRO A 84 -3.86 -12.72 3.01
CA PRO A 84 -5.30 -13.01 3.10
C PRO A 84 -6.15 -11.74 3.22
N LEU A 85 -5.52 -10.59 3.51
CA LEU A 85 -6.18 -9.29 3.70
C LEU A 85 -6.40 -8.51 2.40
N HIS A 86 -6.03 -9.07 1.24
CA HIS A 86 -6.27 -8.44 -0.06
C HIS A 86 -7.76 -8.32 -0.35
N ARG A 87 -8.16 -7.14 -0.81
CA ARG A 87 -9.57 -6.77 -1.03
C ARG A 87 -9.97 -6.91 -2.49
N PHE A 88 -9.01 -6.98 -3.42
CA PHE A 88 -9.26 -6.88 -4.86
C PHE A 88 -8.90 -8.17 -5.64
N LYS A 89 -8.57 -9.27 -4.96
CA LYS A 89 -8.24 -10.58 -5.59
C LYS A 89 -9.29 -11.11 -6.58
N LYS A 90 -10.57 -10.84 -6.33
CA LYS A 90 -11.67 -11.33 -7.17
C LYS A 90 -12.04 -10.25 -8.21
N PRO A 91 -11.82 -10.50 -9.52
CA PRO A 91 -12.29 -9.60 -10.57
C PRO A 91 -13.80 -9.34 -10.43
N GLY A 92 -14.23 -8.10 -10.62
CA GLY A 92 -15.64 -7.71 -10.46
C GLY A 92 -16.15 -7.70 -9.01
N SER A 93 -15.28 -7.83 -8.01
CA SER A 93 -15.66 -7.66 -6.61
C SER A 93 -16.32 -6.30 -6.37
N LYS A 94 -17.37 -6.27 -5.54
CA LYS A 94 -18.01 -5.02 -5.09
C LYS A 94 -17.01 -4.04 -4.46
N ASN A 95 -15.86 -4.52 -3.98
CA ASN A 95 -14.81 -3.68 -3.42
C ASN A 95 -14.28 -2.63 -4.41
N TYR A 96 -14.25 -2.92 -5.71
CA TYR A 96 -13.84 -1.94 -6.73
C TYR A 96 -14.78 -0.73 -6.79
N ASN A 97 -16.06 -0.90 -6.44
CA ASN A 97 -17.04 0.17 -6.41
C ASN A 97 -17.02 0.96 -5.08
N ASN A 98 -16.28 0.47 -4.08
CA ASN A 98 -16.24 1.01 -2.72
C ASN A 98 -14.89 1.65 -2.38
N ILE A 99 -14.22 2.25 -3.37
CA ILE A 99 -13.01 3.03 -3.17
C ILE A 99 -13.40 4.51 -3.13
N TYR A 100 -13.09 5.18 -2.02
CA TYR A 100 -13.44 6.58 -1.79
C TYR A 100 -12.22 7.38 -1.32
N PRO A 101 -12.20 8.71 -1.55
CA PRO A 101 -11.23 9.59 -0.93
C PRO A 101 -11.26 9.50 0.60
N PRO A 102 -10.14 9.79 1.28
CA PRO A 102 -10.12 9.90 2.73
C PRO A 102 -11.17 10.90 3.21
N GLY A 103 -11.93 10.54 4.25
CA GLY A 103 -13.00 11.36 4.80
C GLY A 103 -13.14 11.17 6.31
N THR A 104 -13.98 12.00 6.92
CA THR A 104 -14.29 11.95 8.37
C THR A 104 -15.33 10.89 8.71
N VAL A 105 -15.96 10.28 7.70
CA VAL A 105 -16.99 9.26 7.85
C VAL A 105 -16.42 7.90 7.44
N LEU A 106 -16.56 6.90 8.30
CA LEU A 106 -16.12 5.53 8.05
C LEU A 106 -17.32 4.61 7.81
N HIS A 107 -17.25 3.82 6.75
CA HIS A 107 -18.17 2.72 6.52
C HIS A 107 -17.62 1.43 7.17
N LEU A 108 -18.36 0.88 8.12
CA LEU A 108 -18.03 -0.37 8.80
C LEU A 108 -18.93 -1.50 8.28
N SER A 109 -18.35 -2.66 8.03
CA SER A 109 -19.07 -3.87 7.61
C SER A 109 -18.48 -5.11 8.29
N ASN A 110 -19.17 -6.25 8.17
CA ASN A 110 -18.79 -7.53 8.79
C ASN A 110 -18.71 -7.45 10.33
N ILE A 111 -19.66 -6.78 10.96
CA ILE A 111 -19.81 -6.75 12.43
C ILE A 111 -20.40 -8.11 12.86
N PRO A 112 -19.78 -8.81 13.84
CA PRO A 112 -20.26 -10.11 14.33
C PRO A 112 -21.56 -10.02 15.12
#